data_AF-A0A381XE59-F1
#
_entry.id   AF-A0A381XE59-F1
#
_cell.length_a   1.000
_cell.length_b   1.000
_cell.length_c   1.000
_cell.angle_alpha   90.00
_cell.angle_beta   90.00
_cell.angle_gamma   90.00
#
_symmetry.space_group_name_H-M   'P 1'
#
loop_
_entity.id
_entity.type
_entity.pdbx_description
1 polymer ?
#
loop_
_entity_poly.entity_id
_entity_poly.type
_entity_poly.pdbx_seq_one_letter_code
_entity_poly.pdbx_strand_id
1 'polypeptide(L)'
;DGLSVSGWIDVAQSIVVAGSPQLRWRRGARQLGNIGFLRMELGRPATQTASVQFENEDRTSQSERTIDLVGASVAARERYPFAEDAVARVPEDIAYFRLRRMESDEDYIAGFAAWIQENRNTQGAIVDIRDNGGGSRLPLLTLLPHVLGADEDPVVVNAGRLKLGPGCPGPGCETPQRGYLADRFMLPIRAISEGTLQRTVLDAWLPGFAPDWVPPDEGFSDWHYLIVDPDPDPALADKPVVILMNNGNFSASDIFLSGLKDRERVTLLGTASSGGSARRNEHILPNSDLAVSLATLASFQARNSRLYDGVGIDPDLEMEPEPEFFINQSDRILERAIELIRASSGS
;
A
#
# COMPACT_ATOMS: atom_id res chain seq x y z
N ASP A 1 -10.13 27.34 -15.22
CA ASP A 1 -9.45 28.36 -14.39
C ASP A 1 -8.06 28.78 -14.88
N GLY A 2 -7.76 28.63 -16.17
CA GLY A 2 -6.53 29.19 -16.77
C GLY A 2 -5.21 28.53 -16.36
N LEU A 3 -5.23 27.41 -15.62
CA LEU A 3 -4.09 26.51 -15.44
C LEU A 3 -4.51 25.10 -15.88
N SER A 4 -3.53 24.30 -16.33
CA SER A 4 -3.74 22.88 -16.57
C SER A 4 -4.08 22.17 -15.26
N VAL A 5 -4.71 20.99 -15.36
CA VAL A 5 -4.96 20.13 -14.20
C VAL A 5 -3.65 19.80 -13.48
N SER A 6 -2.59 19.48 -14.21
CA SER A 6 -1.24 19.27 -13.63
C SER A 6 -0.72 20.49 -12.89
N GLY A 7 -0.88 21.70 -13.45
CA GLY A 7 -0.45 22.94 -12.80
C GLY A 7 -1.21 23.20 -11.49
N TRP A 8 -2.50 22.87 -11.44
CA TRP A 8 -3.26 22.94 -10.17
C TRP A 8 -2.81 21.88 -9.16
N ILE A 9 -2.48 20.67 -9.62
CA ILE A 9 -1.93 19.63 -8.75
C ILE A 9 -0.60 20.08 -8.16
N ASP A 10 0.30 20.64 -8.97
CA ASP A 10 1.61 21.13 -8.52
C ASP A 10 1.48 22.21 -7.43
N VAL A 11 0.53 23.13 -7.60
CA VAL A 11 0.20 24.13 -6.57
C VAL A 11 -0.29 23.46 -5.29
N ALA A 12 -1.17 22.46 -5.41
CA ALA A 12 -1.67 21.72 -4.27
C ALA A 12 -0.58 20.91 -3.53
N GLN A 13 0.49 20.53 -4.21
CA GLN A 13 1.59 19.79 -3.57
C GLN A 13 2.33 20.61 -2.50
N SER A 14 2.14 21.93 -2.43
CA SER A 14 2.71 22.79 -1.38
C SER A 14 2.14 22.48 0.02
N ILE A 15 0.89 22.02 0.10
CA ILE A 15 0.21 21.65 1.36
C ILE A 15 0.21 20.14 1.62
N VAL A 16 0.83 19.37 0.73
CA VAL A 16 1.00 17.92 0.89
C VAL A 16 2.35 17.66 1.54
N VAL A 17 2.33 16.86 2.61
CA VAL A 17 3.56 16.39 3.28
C VAL A 17 4.55 15.79 2.29
N ALA A 18 5.84 15.97 2.57
CA ALA A 18 6.90 15.32 1.80
C ALA A 18 6.67 13.80 1.77
N GLY A 19 7.04 13.18 0.64
CA GLY A 19 6.81 11.78 0.36
C GLY A 19 7.15 11.47 -1.09
N SER A 20 6.73 10.30 -1.56
CA SER A 20 7.02 9.87 -2.92
C SER A 20 6.30 10.75 -3.96
N PRO A 21 6.83 10.86 -5.19
CA PRO A 21 6.19 11.62 -6.27
C PRO A 21 4.71 11.25 -6.48
N GLN A 22 4.39 9.96 -6.45
CA GLN A 22 3.07 9.38 -6.64
C GLN A 22 2.12 9.64 -5.46
N LEU A 23 2.62 9.65 -4.21
CA LEU A 23 1.82 10.12 -3.07
C LEU A 23 1.49 11.61 -3.21
N ARG A 24 2.49 12.43 -3.56
CA ARG A 24 2.30 13.88 -3.73
C ARG A 24 1.32 14.18 -4.86
N TRP A 25 1.45 13.49 -5.98
CA TRP A 25 0.53 13.57 -7.11
C TRP A 25 -0.88 13.18 -6.71
N ARG A 26 -1.07 11.98 -6.13
CA ARG A 26 -2.40 11.49 -5.73
C ARG A 26 -3.07 12.41 -4.71
N ARG A 27 -2.35 12.81 -3.66
CA ARG A 27 -2.91 13.70 -2.63
C ARG A 27 -3.16 15.10 -3.19
N GLY A 28 -2.29 15.61 -4.05
CA GLY A 28 -2.47 16.88 -4.74
C GLY A 28 -3.72 16.87 -5.64
N ALA A 29 -3.93 15.80 -6.42
CA ALA A 29 -5.14 15.61 -7.22
C ALA A 29 -6.42 15.62 -6.38
N ARG A 30 -6.39 15.01 -5.18
CA ARG A 30 -7.53 15.06 -4.25
C ARG A 30 -7.82 16.46 -3.71
N GLN A 31 -6.81 17.34 -3.65
CA GLN A 31 -7.00 18.74 -3.25
C GLN A 31 -7.64 19.61 -4.34
N LEU A 32 -7.80 19.12 -5.57
CA LEU A 32 -8.51 19.88 -6.61
C LEU A 32 -9.96 20.20 -6.23
N GLY A 33 -10.59 19.37 -5.37
CA GLY A 33 -11.89 19.70 -4.77
C GLY A 33 -11.88 20.96 -3.90
N ASN A 34 -10.70 21.37 -3.41
CA ASN A 34 -10.47 22.55 -2.59
C ASN A 34 -9.93 23.73 -3.42
N ILE A 35 -10.30 23.84 -4.69
CA ILE A 35 -9.76 24.86 -5.61
C ILE A 35 -9.91 26.30 -5.10
N GLY A 36 -10.93 26.60 -4.29
CA GLY A 36 -11.08 27.89 -3.62
C GLY A 36 -9.88 28.25 -2.73
N PHE A 37 -9.42 27.28 -1.92
CA PHE A 37 -8.21 27.43 -1.09
C PHE A 37 -6.94 27.52 -1.97
N LEU A 38 -6.82 26.67 -2.99
CA LEU A 38 -5.65 26.68 -3.89
C LEU A 38 -5.49 28.02 -4.64
N ARG A 39 -6.58 28.71 -4.96
CA ARG A 39 -6.54 30.06 -5.51
C ARG A 39 -5.92 31.05 -4.54
N MET A 40 -6.26 30.97 -3.26
CA MET A 40 -5.70 31.85 -2.22
C MET A 40 -4.19 31.66 -2.08
N GLU A 41 -3.70 30.42 -2.15
CA GLU A 41 -2.25 30.12 -2.15
C GLU A 41 -1.52 30.76 -3.35
N LEU A 42 -2.22 30.98 -4.46
CA LEU A 42 -1.71 31.69 -5.64
C LEU A 42 -1.94 33.21 -5.62
N GLY A 43 -2.46 33.76 -4.52
CA GLY A 43 -2.86 35.17 -4.43
C GLY A 43 -4.02 35.54 -5.37
N ARG A 44 -4.83 34.56 -5.80
CA ARG A 44 -6.00 34.73 -6.66
C ARG A 44 -7.28 34.79 -5.80
N PRO A 45 -8.30 35.57 -6.19
CA PRO A 45 -9.55 35.64 -5.45
C PRO A 45 -10.28 34.29 -5.48
N ALA A 46 -10.83 33.89 -4.33
CA ALA A 46 -11.80 32.80 -4.28
C ALA A 46 -13.11 33.26 -4.94
N THR A 47 -13.59 32.51 -5.93
CA THR A 47 -14.89 32.75 -6.58
C THR A 47 -15.85 31.61 -6.29
N GLN A 48 -17.15 31.82 -6.49
CA GLN A 48 -18.20 30.81 -6.30
C GLN A 48 -18.28 29.79 -7.44
N THR A 49 -17.47 29.94 -8.49
CA THR A 49 -17.49 29.06 -9.67
C THR A 49 -16.08 28.70 -10.10
N ALA A 50 -15.90 27.58 -10.80
CA ALA A 50 -14.66 27.21 -11.48
C ALA A 50 -14.93 26.92 -12.95
N SER A 51 -14.05 27.38 -13.84
CA SER A 51 -14.03 26.97 -15.25
C SER A 51 -13.20 25.70 -15.39
N VAL A 52 -13.71 24.72 -16.12
CA VAL A 52 -13.03 23.47 -16.46
C VAL A 52 -13.10 23.32 -17.97
N GLN A 53 -11.93 23.20 -18.59
CA GLN A 53 -11.80 22.94 -20.01
C GLN A 53 -11.57 21.44 -20.22
N PHE A 54 -12.37 20.86 -21.09
CA PHE A 54 -12.23 19.49 -21.58
C PHE A 54 -11.70 19.53 -23.00
N GLU A 55 -10.83 18.60 -23.33
CA GLU A 55 -10.22 18.42 -24.64
C GLU A 55 -10.30 16.93 -24.99
N ASN A 56 -10.60 16.60 -26.25
CA ASN A 56 -10.53 15.22 -26.72
C ASN A 56 -9.07 14.81 -26.99
N GLU A 57 -8.82 13.50 -27.08
CA GLU A 57 -7.45 12.96 -27.15
C GLU A 57 -6.61 13.52 -28.31
N ASP A 58 -7.22 13.70 -29.49
CA ASP A 58 -6.55 14.27 -30.67
C ASP A 58 -6.48 15.80 -30.68
N ARG A 59 -7.00 16.46 -29.64
CA ARG A 59 -7.01 17.92 -29.44
C ARG A 59 -7.73 18.71 -30.54
N THR A 60 -8.62 18.07 -31.28
CA THR A 60 -9.40 18.73 -32.33
C THR A 60 -10.64 19.45 -31.81
N SER A 61 -11.09 19.11 -30.60
CA SER A 61 -12.30 19.65 -29.98
C SER A 61 -12.06 20.00 -28.51
N GLN A 62 -12.49 21.20 -28.15
CA GLN A 62 -12.45 21.69 -26.77
C GLN A 62 -13.83 22.16 -26.34
N SER A 63 -14.16 21.92 -25.08
CA SER A 63 -15.37 22.47 -24.48
C SER A 63 -15.08 22.99 -23.08
N GLU A 64 -15.58 24.18 -22.77
CA GLU A 64 -15.48 24.74 -21.43
C GLU A 64 -16.80 24.53 -20.67
N ARG A 65 -16.70 24.30 -19.38
CA ARG A 65 -17.81 24.20 -18.44
C ARG A 65 -17.53 25.07 -17.24
N THR A 66 -18.55 25.77 -16.78
CA THR A 66 -18.53 26.46 -15.50
C THR A 66 -19.21 25.58 -14.46
N ILE A 67 -18.54 25.34 -13.34
CA ILE A 67 -19.00 24.51 -12.24
C ILE A 67 -19.20 25.41 -11.03
N ASP A 68 -20.37 25.34 -10.40
CA ASP A 68 -20.61 26.02 -9.13
C ASP A 68 -19.85 25.30 -8.01
N LEU A 69 -19.09 26.07 -7.23
CA LEU A 69 -18.38 25.56 -6.06
C LEU A 69 -19.33 25.57 -4.87
N VAL A 70 -19.27 24.49 -4.08
CA VAL A 70 -20.05 24.35 -2.86
C VAL A 70 -19.17 24.63 -1.65
N GLY A 71 -19.75 25.25 -0.61
CA GLY A 71 -19.03 25.61 0.61
C GLY A 71 -18.64 24.42 1.51
N ALA A 72 -19.19 23.23 1.27
CA ALA A 72 -18.86 22.01 1.99
C ALA A 72 -18.29 20.98 1.01
N SER A 73 -17.18 20.33 1.40
CA SER A 73 -16.63 19.20 0.65
C SER A 73 -17.70 18.12 0.54
N VAL A 74 -18.24 17.91 -0.65
CA VAL A 74 -19.02 16.69 -0.93
C VAL A 74 -18.01 15.56 -0.89
N ALA A 75 -18.22 14.57 -0.03
CA ALA A 75 -17.38 13.38 -0.06
C ALA A 75 -17.34 12.90 -1.52
N ALA A 76 -16.13 12.85 -2.09
CA ALA A 76 -15.96 12.22 -3.39
C ALA A 76 -16.52 10.81 -3.21
N ARG A 77 -17.68 10.52 -3.81
CA ARG A 77 -18.25 9.16 -3.82
C ARG A 77 -17.09 8.23 -4.14
N GLU A 78 -16.99 7.10 -3.44
CA GLU A 78 -16.00 6.08 -3.75
C GLU A 78 -16.19 5.68 -5.22
N ARG A 79 -15.42 6.32 -6.10
CA ARG A 79 -15.44 6.09 -7.55
C ARG A 79 -14.30 5.13 -7.80
N TYR A 80 -14.47 3.91 -7.31
CA TYR A 80 -13.76 2.80 -7.88
C TYR A 80 -14.72 2.10 -8.84
N PRO A 81 -14.65 2.41 -10.15
CA PRO A 81 -15.41 1.68 -11.16
C PRO A 81 -15.11 0.18 -11.06
N PHE A 82 -16.12 -0.64 -11.34
CA PHE A 82 -16.02 -2.10 -11.38
C PHE A 82 -15.76 -2.89 -10.08
N ALA A 83 -15.71 -2.26 -8.90
CA ALA A 83 -15.48 -3.02 -7.66
C ALA A 83 -16.54 -4.12 -7.41
N GLU A 84 -17.79 -3.89 -7.82
CA GLU A 84 -18.93 -4.75 -7.51
C GLU A 84 -19.16 -5.85 -8.56
N ASP A 85 -18.77 -5.64 -9.81
CA ASP A 85 -18.98 -6.58 -10.93
C ASP A 85 -17.68 -7.24 -11.42
N ALA A 86 -16.51 -6.88 -10.88
CA ALA A 86 -15.23 -7.47 -11.28
C ALA A 86 -15.23 -9.02 -11.25
N VAL A 87 -15.85 -9.63 -10.24
CA VAL A 87 -15.98 -11.10 -10.14
C VAL A 87 -16.70 -11.68 -11.37
N ALA A 88 -17.76 -11.03 -11.85
CA ALA A 88 -18.52 -11.49 -13.01
C ALA A 88 -17.75 -11.36 -14.34
N ARG A 89 -16.63 -10.63 -14.35
CA ARG A 89 -15.76 -10.43 -15.51
C ARG A 89 -14.55 -11.35 -15.52
N VAL A 90 -14.30 -12.09 -14.43
CA VAL A 90 -13.21 -13.06 -14.32
C VAL A 90 -13.75 -14.46 -14.66
N PRO A 91 -13.07 -15.24 -15.54
CA PRO A 91 -13.45 -16.62 -15.82
C PRO A 91 -13.49 -17.48 -14.55
N GLU A 92 -14.43 -18.44 -14.48
CA GLU A 92 -14.67 -19.27 -13.28
C GLU A 92 -13.47 -20.10 -12.81
N ASP A 93 -12.51 -20.38 -13.69
CA ASP A 93 -11.29 -21.12 -13.39
C ASP A 93 -10.11 -20.22 -12.96
N ILE A 94 -10.34 -18.93 -12.78
CA ILE A 94 -9.40 -17.98 -12.19
C ILE A 94 -10.02 -17.38 -10.93
N ALA A 95 -9.31 -17.50 -9.80
CA ALA A 95 -9.78 -16.95 -8.55
C ALA A 95 -9.65 -15.42 -8.56
N TYR A 96 -10.64 -14.71 -8.03
CA TYR A 96 -10.55 -13.26 -7.81
C TYR A 96 -10.97 -12.89 -6.39
N PHE A 97 -10.17 -12.06 -5.71
CA PHE A 97 -10.50 -11.49 -4.42
C PHE A 97 -10.12 -10.02 -4.34
N ARG A 98 -11.01 -9.18 -3.81
CA ARG A 98 -10.76 -7.75 -3.61
C ARG A 98 -10.55 -7.42 -2.13
N LEU A 99 -9.34 -6.99 -1.78
CA LEU A 99 -9.02 -6.45 -0.46
C LEU A 99 -9.16 -4.93 -0.49
N ARG A 100 -10.34 -4.40 -0.13
CA ARG A 100 -10.58 -2.94 -0.09
C ARG A 100 -9.74 -2.23 0.97
N ARG A 101 -9.45 -2.92 2.06
CA ARG A 101 -8.61 -2.45 3.16
C ARG A 101 -7.75 -3.62 3.63
N MET A 102 -6.62 -3.32 4.25
CA MET A 102 -5.90 -4.36 4.98
C MET A 102 -6.63 -4.64 6.29
N GLU A 103 -7.55 -5.60 6.25
CA GLU A 103 -8.49 -5.89 7.33
C GLU A 103 -7.83 -6.56 8.54
N SER A 104 -8.40 -6.29 9.73
CA SER A 104 -8.04 -6.98 10.98
C SER A 104 -9.17 -7.81 11.57
N ASP A 105 -10.36 -7.75 10.98
CA ASP A 105 -11.52 -8.49 11.44
C ASP A 105 -11.31 -9.99 11.29
N GLU A 106 -11.58 -10.75 12.35
CA GLU A 106 -11.27 -12.20 12.40
C GLU A 106 -12.10 -12.98 11.39
N ASP A 107 -13.39 -12.67 11.25
CA ASP A 107 -14.29 -13.34 10.29
C ASP A 107 -13.88 -13.03 8.85
N TYR A 108 -13.50 -11.78 8.56
CA TYR A 108 -12.98 -11.41 7.25
C TYR A 108 -11.69 -12.15 6.90
N ILE A 109 -10.75 -12.24 7.84
CA ILE A 109 -9.48 -12.95 7.63
C ILE A 109 -9.70 -14.46 7.48
N ALA A 110 -10.61 -15.04 8.27
CA ALA A 110 -11.01 -16.44 8.11
C ALA A 110 -11.64 -16.69 6.73
N GLY A 111 -12.52 -15.79 6.27
CA GLY A 111 -13.09 -15.84 4.93
C GLY A 111 -12.05 -15.72 3.82
N PHE A 112 -11.05 -14.86 3.98
CA PHE A 112 -9.95 -14.75 3.02
C PHE A 112 -9.08 -16.01 3.00
N ALA A 113 -8.76 -16.60 4.15
CA ALA A 113 -8.04 -17.87 4.24
C ALA A 113 -8.84 -19.03 3.59
N ALA A 114 -10.16 -19.10 3.86
CA ALA A 114 -11.04 -20.08 3.23
C ALA A 114 -11.07 -19.92 1.70
N TRP A 115 -11.19 -18.68 1.22
CA TRP A 115 -11.13 -18.39 -0.22
C TRP A 115 -9.82 -18.89 -0.86
N ILE A 116 -8.67 -18.70 -0.21
CA ILE A 116 -7.38 -19.21 -0.73
C ILE A 116 -7.44 -20.73 -0.90
N GLN A 117 -7.92 -21.44 0.12
CA GLN A 117 -7.98 -22.91 0.14
C GLN A 117 -9.01 -23.47 -0.86
N GLU A 118 -10.19 -22.88 -0.94
CA GLU A 118 -11.26 -23.26 -1.87
C GLU A 118 -10.81 -23.14 -3.33
N ASN A 119 -9.92 -22.18 -3.61
CA ASN A 119 -9.44 -21.90 -4.96
C ASN A 119 -8.13 -22.63 -5.32
N ARG A 120 -7.68 -23.61 -4.52
CA ARG A 120 -6.46 -24.40 -4.79
C ARG A 120 -6.48 -25.19 -6.10
N ASN A 121 -7.63 -25.32 -6.77
CA ASN A 121 -7.76 -26.01 -8.06
C ASN A 121 -7.91 -25.05 -9.26
N THR A 122 -7.93 -23.74 -9.03
CA THR A 122 -7.98 -22.73 -10.11
C THR A 122 -6.65 -22.66 -10.88
N GLN A 123 -6.66 -22.07 -12.08
CA GLN A 123 -5.45 -21.85 -12.87
C GLN A 123 -4.51 -20.81 -12.27
N GLY A 124 -5.05 -19.88 -11.47
CA GLY A 124 -4.31 -18.80 -10.85
C GLY A 124 -5.23 -17.90 -10.05
N ALA A 125 -4.66 -16.92 -9.35
CA ALA A 125 -5.40 -16.01 -8.50
C ALA A 125 -5.10 -14.55 -8.84
N ILE A 126 -6.13 -13.71 -8.82
CA ILE A 126 -6.04 -12.27 -8.89
C ILE A 126 -6.45 -11.70 -7.53
N VAL A 127 -5.55 -10.96 -6.90
CA VAL A 127 -5.85 -10.23 -5.66
C VAL A 127 -5.82 -8.74 -5.96
N ASP A 128 -6.99 -8.11 -5.97
CA ASP A 128 -7.13 -6.69 -6.26
C ASP A 128 -7.05 -5.87 -4.97
N ILE A 129 -5.98 -5.10 -4.85
CA ILE A 129 -5.78 -4.18 -3.73
C ILE A 129 -5.77 -2.72 -4.18
N ARG A 130 -6.22 -2.40 -5.42
CA ARG A 130 -6.28 -1.02 -5.91
C ARG A 130 -7.13 -0.15 -4.97
N ASP A 131 -6.60 1.02 -4.62
CA ASP A 131 -7.12 1.96 -3.62
C ASP A 131 -7.12 1.51 -2.15
N ASN A 132 -6.42 0.43 -1.80
CA ASN A 132 -6.26 0.00 -0.43
C ASN A 132 -5.17 0.81 0.32
N GLY A 133 -5.60 1.77 1.16
CA GLY A 133 -4.71 2.64 1.94
C GLY A 133 -4.03 2.00 3.16
N GLY A 134 -4.17 0.69 3.37
CA GLY A 134 -3.52 -0.08 4.43
C GLY A 134 -4.41 -0.39 5.63
N GLY A 135 -3.78 -0.71 6.76
CA GLY A 135 -4.47 -1.23 7.95
C GLY A 135 -3.61 -2.26 8.68
N SER A 136 -4.15 -3.46 8.86
CA SER A 136 -3.49 -4.63 9.46
C SER A 136 -2.44 -5.25 8.55
N ARG A 137 -1.59 -6.12 9.09
CA ARG A 137 -0.71 -7.00 8.30
C ARG A 137 -1.27 -8.40 8.10
N LEU A 138 -2.43 -8.70 8.69
CA LEU A 138 -3.05 -10.01 8.62
C LEU A 138 -3.28 -10.48 7.17
N PRO A 139 -3.75 -9.67 6.21
CA PRO A 139 -3.91 -10.15 4.83
C PRO A 139 -2.60 -10.63 4.19
N LEU A 140 -1.47 -10.00 4.52
CA LEU A 140 -0.16 -10.49 4.06
C LEU A 140 0.19 -11.82 4.73
N LEU A 141 0.00 -11.90 6.04
CA LEU A 141 0.25 -13.11 6.83
C LEU A 141 -0.68 -14.27 6.45
N THR A 142 -1.81 -13.99 5.80
CA THR A 142 -2.73 -14.99 5.27
C THR A 142 -2.35 -15.43 3.86
N LEU A 143 -1.96 -14.50 2.97
CA LEU A 143 -1.69 -14.84 1.58
C LEU A 143 -0.28 -15.39 1.36
N LEU A 144 0.75 -14.73 1.89
CA LEU A 144 2.15 -15.06 1.59
C LEU A 144 2.52 -16.52 1.92
N PRO A 145 2.09 -17.11 3.05
CA PRO A 145 2.38 -18.52 3.33
C PRO A 145 1.90 -19.49 2.25
N HIS A 146 0.78 -19.19 1.59
CA HIS A 146 0.24 -20.03 0.52
C HIS A 146 0.85 -19.73 -0.86
N VAL A 147 1.59 -18.63 -1.00
CA VAL A 147 2.33 -18.27 -2.22
C VAL A 147 3.74 -18.87 -2.19
N LEU A 148 4.33 -19.03 -1.00
CA LEU A 148 5.60 -19.73 -0.82
C LEU A 148 5.40 -21.25 -0.96
N GLY A 149 6.40 -21.94 -1.51
CA GLY A 149 6.46 -23.40 -1.49
C GLY A 149 6.59 -23.96 -0.07
N ALA A 150 6.03 -25.14 0.17
CA ALA A 150 5.99 -25.77 1.50
C ALA A 150 7.40 -26.04 2.07
N ASP A 151 8.37 -26.29 1.18
CA ASP A 151 9.76 -26.57 1.51
C ASP A 151 10.67 -25.32 1.40
N GLU A 152 10.11 -24.15 1.09
CA GLU A 152 10.89 -22.90 1.07
C GLU A 152 11.27 -22.44 2.49
N ASP A 153 12.37 -21.72 2.59
CA ASP A 153 12.73 -21.08 3.85
C ASP A 153 11.75 -19.93 4.19
N PRO A 154 11.52 -19.64 5.49
CA PRO A 154 10.83 -18.44 5.93
C PRO A 154 11.45 -17.18 5.34
N VAL A 155 10.66 -16.13 5.20
CA VAL A 155 11.08 -14.91 4.51
C VAL A 155 11.03 -13.71 5.44
N VAL A 156 12.14 -12.96 5.49
CA VAL A 156 12.15 -11.64 6.15
C VAL A 156 11.43 -10.64 5.24
N VAL A 157 10.37 -10.01 5.73
CA VAL A 157 9.52 -9.11 4.94
C VAL A 157 9.77 -7.63 5.29
N ASN A 158 9.96 -7.34 6.57
CA ASN A 158 10.05 -5.97 7.05
C ASN A 158 10.96 -5.89 8.28
N ALA A 159 11.84 -4.89 8.29
CA ALA A 159 12.62 -4.49 9.46
C ALA A 159 12.20 -3.10 9.92
N GLY A 160 12.25 -2.81 11.22
CA GLY A 160 11.91 -1.47 11.70
C GLY A 160 12.30 -1.17 13.14
N ARG A 161 12.34 0.13 13.44
CA ARG A 161 12.62 0.68 14.78
C ARG A 161 11.58 1.71 15.17
N LEU A 162 11.01 1.56 16.36
CA LEU A 162 10.00 2.48 16.90
C LEU A 162 10.71 3.67 17.59
N LYS A 163 10.29 4.90 17.31
CA LYS A 163 10.66 6.09 18.07
C LYS A 163 10.06 6.01 19.47
N LEU A 164 10.91 6.06 20.48
CA LEU A 164 10.50 6.05 21.88
C LEU A 164 10.25 7.49 22.36
N GLY A 165 9.22 7.66 23.19
CA GLY A 165 8.91 8.96 23.79
C GLY A 165 9.97 9.40 24.81
N PRO A 166 10.11 10.71 25.07
CA PRO A 166 10.96 11.23 26.13
C PRO A 166 10.35 10.82 27.48
N GLY A 167 10.88 9.77 28.10
CA GLY A 167 10.32 9.24 29.35
C GLY A 167 10.82 7.89 29.83
N CYS A 168 11.71 7.18 29.10
CA CYS A 168 12.28 5.94 29.60
C CYS A 168 13.83 5.88 29.64
N PRO A 169 14.51 6.62 30.54
CA PRO A 169 15.95 6.53 30.71
C PRO A 169 16.40 5.86 32.02
N GLY A 170 15.55 5.09 32.73
CA GLY A 170 15.87 4.56 34.08
C GLY A 170 15.43 3.11 34.38
N PRO A 171 15.84 2.55 35.54
CA PRO A 171 15.45 1.20 35.97
C PRO A 171 13.93 1.09 36.18
N GLY A 172 13.29 0.10 35.56
CA GLY A 172 11.82 -0.06 35.50
C GLY A 172 11.21 0.22 34.12
N CYS A 173 12.01 0.73 33.19
CA CYS A 173 11.71 0.75 31.75
C CYS A 173 12.01 -0.61 31.12
N GLU A 174 11.30 -1.65 31.54
CA GLU A 174 11.54 -2.99 31.01
C GLU A 174 11.12 -3.06 29.55
N THR A 175 12.09 -3.32 28.67
CA THR A 175 11.83 -3.59 27.26
C THR A 175 10.87 -4.78 27.17
N PRO A 176 9.67 -4.64 26.57
CA PRO A 176 8.67 -5.71 26.54
C PRO A 176 9.29 -6.99 25.99
N GLN A 177 9.01 -8.16 26.57
CA GLN A 177 9.66 -9.41 26.15
C GLN A 177 9.51 -9.68 24.65
N ARG A 178 8.31 -9.43 24.09
CA ARG A 178 8.01 -9.55 22.65
C ARG A 178 8.37 -8.31 21.82
N GLY A 179 8.94 -7.28 22.45
CA GLY A 179 9.28 -6.00 21.82
C GLY A 179 8.11 -5.03 21.68
N TYR A 180 8.40 -3.84 21.14
CA TYR A 180 7.47 -2.71 21.02
C TYR A 180 6.58 -2.75 19.77
N LEU A 181 6.84 -3.70 18.86
CA LEU A 181 6.14 -3.84 17.58
C LEU A 181 5.46 -5.22 17.43
N ALA A 182 5.25 -5.93 18.54
CA ALA A 182 4.56 -7.22 18.55
C ALA A 182 3.10 -7.12 18.05
N ASP A 183 2.44 -5.98 18.31
CA ASP A 183 1.11 -5.62 17.78
C ASP A 183 1.10 -5.43 16.24
N ARG A 184 2.29 -5.38 15.64
CA ARG A 184 2.52 -5.32 14.19
C ARG A 184 3.22 -6.57 13.68
N PHE A 185 3.17 -7.67 14.44
CA PHE A 185 3.78 -8.96 14.09
C PHE A 185 5.29 -8.89 13.86
N MET A 186 5.96 -7.89 14.46
CA MET A 186 7.42 -7.76 14.38
C MET A 186 8.03 -8.06 15.73
N LEU A 187 9.05 -8.92 15.73
CA LEU A 187 9.75 -9.33 16.95
C LEU A 187 11.19 -8.83 16.93
N PRO A 188 11.75 -8.40 18.08
CA PRO A 188 13.17 -8.16 18.19
C PRO A 188 13.92 -9.49 18.14
N ILE A 189 15.19 -9.49 17.73
CA ILE A 189 15.99 -10.71 17.57
C ILE A 189 16.00 -11.61 18.82
N ARG A 190 16.03 -11.01 20.01
CA ARG A 190 15.99 -11.71 21.31
C ARG A 190 14.67 -12.44 21.60
N ALA A 191 13.60 -12.10 20.90
CA ALA A 191 12.30 -12.75 21.02
C ALA A 191 12.08 -13.83 19.94
N ILE A 192 13.06 -14.04 19.05
CA ILE A 192 13.04 -15.09 18.03
C ILE A 192 13.95 -16.21 18.54
N SER A 193 13.33 -17.34 18.88
CA SER A 193 14.00 -18.47 19.53
C SER A 193 15.18 -19.00 18.71
N GLU A 194 16.32 -19.19 19.37
CA GLU A 194 17.48 -19.86 18.79
C GLU A 194 17.15 -21.30 18.38
N GLY A 195 17.80 -21.79 17.32
CA GLY A 195 17.56 -23.12 16.76
C GLY A 195 16.30 -23.24 15.89
N THR A 196 15.51 -22.17 15.72
CA THR A 196 14.41 -22.14 14.75
C THR A 196 14.90 -21.78 13.35
N LEU A 197 14.13 -22.17 12.32
CA LEU A 197 14.45 -21.81 10.94
C LEU A 197 14.33 -20.29 10.71
N GLN A 198 13.31 -19.64 11.29
CA GLN A 198 13.20 -18.18 11.27
C GLN A 198 14.46 -17.49 11.81
N ARG A 199 15.03 -18.00 12.92
CA ARG A 199 16.26 -17.42 13.47
C ARG A 199 17.44 -17.63 12.54
N THR A 200 17.57 -18.82 11.96
CA THR A 200 18.63 -19.15 10.98
C THR A 200 18.59 -18.22 9.77
N VAL A 201 17.40 -18.04 9.17
CA VAL A 201 17.22 -17.12 8.04
C VAL A 201 17.54 -15.69 8.43
N LEU A 202 17.06 -15.23 9.59
CA LEU A 202 17.33 -13.86 10.05
C LEU A 202 18.83 -13.62 10.22
N ASP A 203 19.54 -14.54 10.89
CA ASP A 203 20.98 -14.43 11.11
C ASP A 203 21.76 -14.42 9.78
N ALA A 204 21.30 -15.16 8.76
CA ALA A 204 21.88 -15.14 7.42
C ALA A 204 21.56 -13.86 6.63
N TRP A 205 20.38 -13.26 6.84
CA TRP A 205 19.93 -12.04 6.16
C TRP A 205 20.56 -10.77 6.72
N LEU A 206 20.75 -10.69 8.05
CA LEU A 206 21.22 -9.49 8.76
C LEU A 206 22.51 -8.85 8.18
N PRO A 207 23.56 -9.59 7.80
CA PRO A 207 24.77 -9.00 7.24
C PRO A 207 24.54 -8.24 5.92
N GLY A 208 23.49 -8.57 5.16
CA GLY A 208 23.12 -7.89 3.92
C GLY A 208 22.19 -6.69 4.11
N PHE A 209 21.64 -6.49 5.32
CA PHE A 209 20.73 -5.39 5.60
C PHE A 209 21.50 -4.08 5.82
N ALA A 210 21.41 -3.18 4.84
CA ALA A 210 22.16 -1.93 4.79
C ALA A 210 21.24 -0.76 4.43
N PRO A 211 20.47 -0.22 5.41
CA PRO A 211 19.56 0.88 5.14
C PRO A 211 20.32 2.20 4.89
N ASP A 212 19.86 3.00 3.92
CA ASP A 212 20.44 4.31 3.57
C ASP A 212 20.47 5.28 4.76
N TRP A 213 19.52 5.11 5.68
CA TRP A 213 19.46 5.82 6.94
C TRP A 213 19.28 4.83 8.10
N VAL A 214 20.22 4.89 9.05
CA VAL A 214 20.16 4.11 10.29
C VAL A 214 19.57 5.01 11.38
N PRO A 215 18.38 4.70 11.94
CA PRO A 215 17.86 5.44 13.08
C PRO A 215 18.84 5.32 14.26
N PRO A 216 19.11 6.40 15.00
CA PRO A 216 20.04 6.36 16.13
C PRO A 216 19.55 5.44 17.24
N ASP A 217 20.45 4.88 18.03
CA ASP A 217 20.08 4.04 19.18
C ASP A 217 19.38 4.84 20.27
N GLU A 218 19.82 6.07 20.50
CA GLU A 218 19.19 6.94 21.48
C GLU A 218 17.75 7.30 21.05
N GLY A 219 16.80 6.90 21.89
CA GLY A 219 15.39 7.21 21.70
C GLY A 219 14.70 6.43 20.57
N PHE A 220 15.28 5.33 20.10
CA PHE A 220 14.60 4.32 19.28
C PHE A 220 14.67 2.94 19.95
N SER A 221 13.71 2.07 19.66
CA SER A 221 13.75 0.68 20.09
C SER A 221 14.88 -0.10 19.41
N ASP A 222 15.15 -1.31 19.88
CA ASP A 222 15.85 -2.33 19.09
C ASP A 222 15.19 -2.51 17.71
N TRP A 223 15.92 -3.12 16.77
CA TRP A 223 15.34 -3.60 15.53
C TRP A 223 14.31 -4.70 15.78
N HIS A 224 13.20 -4.62 15.07
CA HIS A 224 12.19 -5.67 15.02
C HIS A 224 12.01 -6.15 13.58
N TYR A 225 11.67 -7.42 13.42
CA TYR A 225 11.58 -8.08 12.14
C TYR A 225 10.24 -8.80 12.00
N LEU A 226 9.59 -8.63 10.85
CA LEU A 226 8.49 -9.47 10.40
C LEU A 226 9.08 -10.59 9.55
N ILE A 227 8.91 -11.82 10.00
CA ILE A 227 9.32 -13.04 9.29
C ILE A 227 8.06 -13.86 9.07
N VAL A 228 7.91 -14.42 7.87
CA VAL A 228 6.74 -15.20 7.47
C VAL A 228 7.19 -16.58 7.05
N ASP A 229 6.65 -17.62 7.69
CA ASP A 229 6.88 -19.01 7.30
C ASP A 229 5.98 -19.38 6.10
N PRO A 230 6.40 -20.35 5.26
CA PRO A 230 5.49 -20.99 4.33
C PRO A 230 4.38 -21.76 5.08
N ASP A 231 3.25 -21.96 4.41
CA ASP A 231 2.23 -22.89 4.88
C ASP A 231 2.67 -24.33 4.56
N PRO A 232 2.44 -25.32 5.44
CA PRO A 232 2.76 -26.72 5.16
C PRO A 232 1.89 -27.34 4.04
N ASP A 233 0.74 -26.75 3.71
CA ASP A 233 -0.12 -27.12 2.56
C ASP A 233 -0.50 -25.86 1.76
N PRO A 234 0.45 -25.29 1.00
CA PRO A 234 0.25 -24.02 0.31
C PRO A 234 -0.65 -24.20 -0.91
N ALA A 235 -1.77 -23.48 -0.93
CA ALA A 235 -2.78 -23.61 -1.99
C ALA A 235 -2.37 -22.98 -3.33
N LEU A 236 -1.45 -22.00 -3.30
CA LEU A 236 -1.09 -21.17 -4.47
C LEU A 236 0.40 -21.28 -4.84
N ALA A 237 1.19 -22.09 -4.14
CA ALA A 237 2.65 -22.21 -4.34
C ALA A 237 3.04 -22.55 -5.77
N ASP A 238 2.18 -23.28 -6.49
CA ASP A 238 2.41 -23.68 -7.87
C ASP A 238 1.62 -22.87 -8.91
N LYS A 239 1.01 -21.76 -8.51
CA LYS A 239 0.09 -21.01 -9.37
C LYS A 239 0.56 -19.58 -9.63
N PRO A 240 0.29 -19.02 -10.83
CA PRO A 240 0.44 -17.59 -11.05
C PRO A 240 -0.53 -16.81 -10.15
N VAL A 241 0.00 -15.81 -9.45
CA VAL A 241 -0.75 -14.88 -8.61
C VAL A 241 -0.51 -13.45 -9.09
N VAL A 242 -1.56 -12.78 -9.55
CA VAL A 242 -1.46 -11.39 -10.00
C VAL A 242 -2.05 -10.47 -8.94
N ILE A 243 -1.26 -9.50 -8.47
CA ILE A 243 -1.72 -8.49 -7.52
C ILE A 243 -1.99 -7.19 -8.27
N LEU A 244 -3.23 -6.72 -8.25
CA LEU A 244 -3.57 -5.43 -8.85
C LEU A 244 -3.31 -4.31 -7.85
N MET A 245 -2.51 -3.32 -8.27
CA MET A 245 -2.07 -2.23 -7.40
C MET A 245 -2.18 -0.86 -8.08
N ASN A 246 -2.23 0.19 -7.28
CA ASN A 246 -2.12 1.56 -7.77
C ASN A 246 -1.52 2.50 -6.72
N ASN A 247 -1.36 3.76 -7.10
CA ASN A 247 -0.92 4.83 -6.19
C ASN A 247 -1.81 5.03 -4.95
N GLY A 248 -2.97 4.38 -4.86
CA GLY A 248 -3.79 4.34 -3.65
C GLY A 248 -3.30 3.40 -2.55
N ASN A 249 -2.36 2.51 -2.88
CA ASN A 249 -1.72 1.63 -1.92
C ASN A 249 -0.79 2.40 -0.98
N PHE A 250 -0.97 2.21 0.34
CA PHE A 250 -0.17 2.87 1.37
C PHE A 250 -0.10 2.02 2.65
N SER A 251 0.86 2.27 3.54
CA SER A 251 0.94 1.66 4.88
C SER A 251 1.12 0.14 4.83
N ALA A 252 0.24 -0.64 5.45
CA ALA A 252 0.34 -2.10 5.39
C ALA A 252 0.22 -2.66 3.97
N SER A 253 -0.39 -1.94 3.04
CA SER A 253 -0.42 -2.33 1.62
C SER A 253 0.95 -2.27 0.96
N ASP A 254 1.80 -1.31 1.34
CA ASP A 254 3.20 -1.29 0.87
C ASP A 254 3.97 -2.51 1.37
N ILE A 255 3.74 -2.92 2.63
CA ILE A 255 4.38 -4.13 3.19
C ILE A 255 3.84 -5.39 2.50
N PHE A 256 2.53 -5.44 2.22
CA PHE A 256 1.89 -6.53 1.48
C PHE A 256 2.53 -6.71 0.11
N LEU A 257 2.63 -5.62 -0.66
CA LEU A 257 3.27 -5.61 -1.97
C LEU A 257 4.76 -5.99 -1.86
N SER A 258 5.49 -5.45 -0.89
CA SER A 258 6.91 -5.75 -0.73
C SER A 258 7.21 -7.20 -0.37
N GLY A 259 6.35 -7.85 0.42
CA GLY A 259 6.51 -9.26 0.79
C GLY A 259 6.30 -10.22 -0.38
N LEU A 260 5.41 -9.84 -1.29
CA LEU A 260 5.03 -10.61 -2.48
C LEU A 260 5.87 -10.27 -3.73
N LYS A 261 6.52 -9.10 -3.77
CA LYS A 261 7.39 -8.72 -4.88
C LYS A 261 8.60 -9.65 -5.01
N ASP A 262 9.03 -9.86 -6.25
CA ASP A 262 10.16 -10.72 -6.65
C ASP A 262 9.97 -12.22 -6.30
N ARG A 263 8.74 -12.63 -6.01
CA ARG A 263 8.38 -14.05 -5.90
C ARG A 263 8.10 -14.59 -7.30
N GLU A 264 8.67 -15.75 -7.62
CA GLU A 264 8.70 -16.30 -8.98
C GLU A 264 7.34 -16.31 -9.68
N ARG A 265 6.28 -16.60 -8.94
CA ARG A 265 4.92 -16.76 -9.48
C ARG A 265 4.00 -15.58 -9.20
N VAL A 266 4.52 -14.51 -8.59
CA VAL A 266 3.75 -13.30 -8.33
C VAL A 266 4.06 -12.25 -9.40
N THR A 267 3.02 -11.59 -9.89
CA THR A 267 3.16 -10.37 -10.70
C THR A 267 2.38 -9.23 -10.07
N LEU A 268 3.08 -8.16 -9.73
CA LEU A 268 2.47 -6.89 -9.35
C LEU A 268 2.13 -6.09 -10.62
N LEU A 269 0.85 -5.77 -10.82
CA LEU A 269 0.34 -5.14 -12.03
C LEU A 269 -0.40 -3.83 -11.70
N GLY A 270 -0.03 -2.74 -12.38
CA GLY A 270 -0.70 -1.44 -12.26
C GLY A 270 0.29 -0.29 -12.10
N THR A 271 0.11 0.55 -11.08
CA THR A 271 1.00 1.71 -10.86
C THR A 271 1.66 1.69 -9.48
N ALA A 272 2.79 2.38 -9.35
CA ALA A 272 3.58 2.41 -8.12
C ALA A 272 2.76 2.87 -6.91
N SER A 273 2.96 2.23 -5.76
CA SER A 273 2.26 2.57 -4.52
C SER A 273 2.73 3.92 -3.94
N SER A 274 1.93 4.51 -3.05
CA SER A 274 2.22 5.80 -2.42
C SER A 274 3.46 5.78 -1.50
N GLY A 275 3.84 4.65 -0.92
CA GLY A 275 5.08 4.55 -0.16
C GLY A 275 5.09 5.22 1.21
N GLY A 276 4.62 4.48 2.21
CA GLY A 276 4.90 4.80 3.61
C GLY A 276 4.46 3.68 4.55
N SER A 277 5.12 3.55 5.70
CA SER A 277 4.79 2.49 6.67
C SER A 277 5.11 2.90 8.12
N ALA A 278 4.89 4.17 8.44
CA ALA A 278 5.56 4.78 9.59
C ALA A 278 4.78 4.85 10.92
N ARG A 279 3.68 4.11 11.08
CA ARG A 279 2.83 4.12 12.30
C ARG A 279 2.43 5.56 12.71
N ARG A 280 1.32 6.04 12.14
CA ARG A 280 0.72 7.34 12.49
C ARG A 280 0.19 7.30 13.93
N ASN A 281 0.68 8.21 14.76
CA ASN A 281 0.07 8.55 16.04
C ASN A 281 -0.37 10.02 16.03
N GLU A 282 -1.47 10.30 16.70
CA GLU A 282 -1.95 11.66 16.89
C GLU A 282 -1.47 12.20 18.23
N HIS A 283 -1.02 13.45 18.24
CA HIS A 283 -0.54 14.15 19.41
C HIS A 283 -1.27 15.49 19.51
N ILE A 284 -1.83 15.78 20.68
CA ILE A 284 -2.47 17.07 20.95
C ILE A 284 -1.42 17.98 21.58
N LEU A 285 -1.16 19.13 20.96
CA LEU A 285 -0.19 20.09 21.43
C LEU A 285 -0.68 20.73 22.74
N PRO A 286 0.15 20.73 23.80
CA PRO A 286 -0.21 21.39 25.05
C PRO A 286 -0.48 22.87 24.81
N ASN A 287 -1.54 23.39 25.43
CA ASN A 287 -1.94 24.80 25.43
C ASN A 287 -2.61 25.34 24.16
N SER A 288 -2.83 24.54 23.10
CA SER A 288 -3.53 25.02 21.89
C SER A 288 -4.62 24.10 21.36
N ASP A 289 -4.79 22.90 21.95
CA ASP A 289 -5.69 21.83 21.48
C ASP A 289 -5.50 21.44 19.99
N LEU A 290 -4.35 21.80 19.41
CA LEU A 290 -4.04 21.47 18.02
C LEU A 290 -3.57 20.02 17.95
N ALA A 291 -4.25 19.21 17.15
CA ALA A 291 -3.83 17.85 16.86
C ALA A 291 -2.80 17.82 15.71
N VAL A 292 -1.66 17.18 15.93
CA VAL A 292 -0.66 16.88 14.90
C VAL A 292 -0.50 15.36 14.77
N SER A 293 -0.34 14.91 13.53
CA SER A 293 -0.11 13.49 13.24
C SER A 293 1.36 13.27 12.93
N LEU A 294 2.02 12.42 13.73
CA LEU A 294 3.44 12.14 13.58
C LEU A 294 3.66 10.64 13.31
N ALA A 295 4.64 10.38 12.45
CA ALA A 295 5.20 9.05 12.25
C ALA A 295 6.06 8.66 13.46
N THR A 296 5.95 7.40 13.89
CA THR A 296 6.71 6.88 15.03
C THR A 296 7.49 5.61 14.72
N LEU A 297 7.45 5.09 13.50
CA LEU A 297 8.17 3.90 13.07
C LEU A 297 9.06 4.23 11.86
N ALA A 298 10.36 3.96 11.98
CA ALA A 298 11.23 3.80 10.82
C ALA A 298 11.02 2.37 10.28
N SER A 299 10.50 2.24 9.07
CA SER A 299 10.09 0.95 8.49
C SER A 299 10.80 0.73 7.14
N PHE A 300 11.42 -0.43 6.99
CA PHE A 300 12.30 -0.75 5.87
C PHE A 300 11.85 -2.02 5.13
N GLN A 301 11.99 -1.98 3.81
CA GLN A 301 11.81 -3.11 2.91
C GLN A 301 12.94 -4.11 3.12
N ALA A 302 12.63 -5.37 3.44
CA ALA A 302 13.67 -6.35 3.70
C ALA A 302 14.47 -6.77 2.45
N ARG A 303 13.88 -6.63 1.25
CA ARG A 303 14.53 -7.01 -0.03
C ARG A 303 15.71 -6.11 -0.41
N ASN A 304 15.63 -4.82 -0.11
CA ASN A 304 16.57 -3.82 -0.65
C ASN A 304 17.01 -2.79 0.40
N SER A 305 16.64 -2.99 1.66
CA SER A 305 16.96 -2.12 2.79
C SER A 305 16.43 -0.68 2.71
N ARG A 306 15.63 -0.33 1.69
CA ARG A 306 15.07 1.02 1.54
C ARG A 306 13.97 1.27 2.55
N LEU A 307 13.81 2.54 2.94
CA LEU A 307 12.61 2.99 3.64
C LEU A 307 11.36 2.75 2.78
N TYR A 308 10.23 2.45 3.42
CA TYR A 308 8.95 2.54 2.73
C TYR A 308 8.56 3.98 2.44
N ASP A 309 8.76 4.86 3.44
CA ASP A 309 8.40 6.27 3.39
C ASP A 309 9.20 7.03 2.33
N GLY A 310 8.46 7.62 1.39
CA GLY A 310 9.06 8.37 0.29
C GLY A 310 9.43 7.56 -0.94
N VAL A 311 9.34 6.23 -0.87
CA VAL A 311 9.76 5.32 -1.97
C VAL A 311 8.57 4.59 -2.58
N GLY A 312 7.85 3.79 -1.79
CA GLY A 312 6.81 2.89 -2.30
C GLY A 312 7.36 1.61 -2.90
N ILE A 313 6.48 0.91 -3.63
CA ILE A 313 6.73 -0.34 -4.31
C ILE A 313 6.33 -0.14 -5.77
N ASP A 314 7.27 -0.39 -6.67
CA ASP A 314 7.03 -0.37 -8.10
C ASP A 314 6.31 -1.67 -8.52
N PRO A 315 5.40 -1.61 -9.50
CA PRO A 315 4.84 -2.81 -10.11
C PRO A 315 5.92 -3.59 -10.86
N ASP A 316 5.65 -4.86 -11.15
CA ASP A 316 6.48 -5.66 -12.08
C ASP A 316 6.08 -5.35 -13.53
N LEU A 317 4.79 -5.09 -13.76
CA LEU A 317 4.24 -4.60 -15.02
C LEU A 317 3.48 -3.29 -14.79
N GLU A 318 4.04 -2.19 -15.27
CA GLU A 318 3.42 -0.87 -15.18
C GLU A 318 2.29 -0.72 -16.20
N MET A 319 1.11 -0.30 -15.72
CA MET A 319 -0.07 -0.06 -16.55
C MET A 319 -0.99 0.95 -15.87
N GLU A 320 -1.27 2.06 -16.56
CA GLU A 320 -2.22 3.08 -16.13
C GLU A 320 -3.66 2.72 -16.58
N PRO A 321 -4.70 3.12 -15.83
CA PRO A 321 -6.07 2.97 -16.29
C PRO A 321 -6.37 3.88 -17.48
N GLU A 322 -7.03 3.33 -18.50
CA GLU A 322 -7.53 4.09 -19.65
C GLU A 322 -8.74 4.96 -19.27
N PRO A 323 -9.06 6.04 -19.99
CA PRO A 323 -10.21 6.89 -19.73
C PRO A 323 -11.54 6.13 -19.55
N GLU A 324 -11.72 5.06 -20.31
CA GLU A 324 -12.86 4.13 -20.30
C GLU A 324 -13.09 3.49 -18.93
N PHE A 325 -12.02 3.29 -18.15
CA PHE A 325 -12.11 2.80 -16.78
C PHE A 325 -12.97 3.73 -15.92
N PHE A 326 -12.73 5.04 -16.00
CA PHE A 326 -13.38 6.04 -15.16
C PHE A 326 -14.87 6.27 -15.50
N ILE A 327 -15.32 5.77 -16.64
CA ILE A 327 -16.72 5.80 -17.08
C ILE A 327 -17.37 4.40 -17.08
N ASN A 328 -16.75 3.44 -16.41
CA ASN A 328 -17.25 2.08 -16.23
C ASN A 328 -17.50 1.33 -17.55
N GLN A 329 -16.63 1.52 -18.55
CA GLN A 329 -16.67 0.82 -19.84
C GLN A 329 -15.67 -0.34 -19.98
N SER A 330 -14.43 -0.20 -19.52
CA SER A 330 -13.41 -1.28 -19.56
C SER A 330 -12.50 -1.28 -18.33
N ASP A 331 -11.91 -2.44 -18.03
CA ASP A 331 -10.83 -2.56 -17.02
C ASP A 331 -9.72 -3.38 -17.66
N ARG A 332 -8.93 -2.71 -18.51
CA ARG A 332 -7.83 -3.33 -19.25
C ARG A 332 -6.76 -3.91 -18.34
N ILE A 333 -6.62 -3.39 -17.12
CA ILE A 333 -5.69 -3.91 -16.11
C ILE A 333 -6.17 -5.29 -15.62
N LEU A 334 -7.46 -5.44 -15.31
CA LEU A 334 -8.04 -6.73 -14.94
C LEU A 334 -7.97 -7.74 -16.10
N GLU A 335 -8.29 -7.30 -17.31
CA GLU A 335 -8.19 -8.14 -18.52
C GLU A 335 -6.74 -8.61 -18.74
N ARG A 336 -5.77 -7.73 -18.54
CA ARG A 336 -4.36 -8.08 -18.63
C ARG A 336 -3.93 -9.11 -17.57
N ALA A 337 -4.46 -9.03 -16.35
CA ALA A 337 -4.19 -10.03 -15.32
C ALA A 337 -4.70 -11.42 -15.71
N ILE A 338 -5.90 -11.49 -16.30
CA ILE A 338 -6.47 -12.73 -16.82
C ILE A 338 -5.56 -13.32 -17.91
N GLU A 339 -5.10 -12.51 -18.87
CA GLU A 339 -4.18 -12.94 -19.92
C GLU A 339 -2.86 -13.50 -19.36
N LEU A 340 -2.28 -12.86 -18.34
CA LEU A 340 -1.03 -13.31 -17.71
C LEU A 340 -1.19 -14.69 -17.07
N ILE A 341 -2.30 -14.94 -16.38
CA ILE A 341 -2.59 -16.24 -15.77
C ILE A 341 -2.74 -17.32 -16.86
N ARG A 342 -3.50 -17.03 -17.93
CA ARG A 342 -3.69 -17.96 -19.06
C ARG A 342 -2.40 -18.31 -19.76
N ALA A 343 -1.53 -17.33 -19.98
CA ALA A 343 -0.23 -17.55 -20.62
C ALA A 343 0.67 -18.46 -19.79
N SER A 344 0.61 -18.35 -18.47
CA SER A 344 1.41 -19.14 -17.53
C SER A 344 0.92 -20.59 -17.38
N SER A 345 -0.35 -20.86 -17.68
CA SER A 345 -0.91 -22.23 -17.67
C SER A 345 -0.65 -23.01 -18.96
N GLY A 346 -0.18 -22.36 -20.03
CA GLY A 346 0.06 -22.96 -21.34
C GLY A 346 1.50 -23.40 -21.60
N SER A 347 2.43 -23.13 -20.67
CA SER A 347 3.85 -23.47 -20.72
C SER A 347 4.19 -24.65 -19.83
#